data_AF-A0AAU7MLL8-F1
#
_entry.id   AF-A0AAU7MLL8-F1
#
_cell.length_a   1.000
_cell.length_b   1.000
_cell.length_c   1.000
_cell.angle_alpha   90.00
_cell.angle_beta   90.00
_cell.angle_gamma   90.00
#
_symmetry.space_group_name_H-M   'P 1'
#
loop_
_entity.id
_entity.type
_entity.pdbx_description
1 polymer ?
#
loop_
_entity_poly.entity_id
_entity_poly.type
_entity_poly.pdbx_seq_one_letter_code
_entity_poly.pdbx_strand_id
1 'polypeptide(L)'
;MPNLDLPILVVDDAKFSSMVVGRTLRNAGYRDVRIVNNAPEALQLIEQRPVSVLIADWLMPEMDGLELTDQVRQQDEQNNHYTYVILLTARESVEALSEAFDRGVDDFIYKSDMTKQLIPRIFAADRMADRQNTLLRANSLLIENNRELESTNIIDLETGLCNTKYGRERLTKMLRHAESRGGCSAYVLCGIRNWQELKRKHPPTVMSELAIGIARRLSTLIRPIDALCRVGDNQFAIIAYFPNSDHCTTTAFRRVFDGINHKALKTTAGYISVEAGMVLCKADAQNGTPSIQDMERAAVQGLVDAYDTRRFTETAPEIGATA
;
A
#
# COMPACT_ATOMS: atom_id res chain seq x y z
N MET A 1 33.07 -1.43 -15.64
CA MET A 1 33.77 -0.27 -16.22
C MET A 1 33.28 0.97 -15.52
N PRO A 2 34.12 2.00 -15.29
CA PRO A 2 33.69 3.20 -14.58
C PRO A 2 32.66 3.99 -15.38
N ASN A 3 31.64 4.51 -14.70
CA ASN A 3 30.67 5.40 -15.32
C ASN A 3 31.30 6.79 -15.52
N LEU A 4 31.67 7.13 -16.75
CA LEU A 4 32.32 8.42 -17.05
C LEU A 4 31.35 9.61 -16.98
N ASP A 5 30.05 9.34 -17.02
CA ASP A 5 28.98 10.33 -16.90
C ASP A 5 28.39 10.35 -15.47
N LEU A 6 29.12 9.79 -14.49
CA LEU A 6 28.76 9.84 -13.07
C LEU A 6 28.60 11.30 -12.62
N PRO A 7 27.42 11.72 -12.13
CA PRO A 7 27.22 13.08 -11.62
C PRO A 7 27.97 13.27 -10.30
N ILE A 8 29.08 13.99 -10.35
CA ILE A 8 29.92 14.30 -9.18
C ILE A 8 29.77 15.78 -8.86
N LEU A 9 29.54 16.10 -7.59
CA LEU A 9 29.56 17.47 -7.07
C LEU A 9 30.74 17.66 -6.12
N VAL A 10 31.50 18.72 -6.35
CA VAL A 10 32.63 19.14 -5.50
C VAL A 10 32.25 20.43 -4.80
N VAL A 11 32.40 20.48 -3.48
CA VAL A 11 32.06 21.62 -2.62
C VAL A 11 33.27 21.94 -1.74
N ASP A 12 33.90 23.09 -1.94
CA ASP A 12 35.06 23.51 -1.14
C ASP A 12 35.18 25.04 -1.24
N ASP A 13 35.30 25.74 -0.10
CA ASP A 13 35.36 27.20 -0.05
C ASP A 13 36.66 27.76 -0.67
N ALA A 14 37.73 26.96 -0.64
CA ALA A 14 38.98 27.26 -1.29
C ALA A 14 38.93 26.90 -2.79
N LYS A 15 38.65 27.89 -3.63
CA LYS A 15 38.61 27.77 -5.11
C LYS A 15 39.79 27.01 -5.73
N PHE A 16 40.99 27.15 -5.17
CA PHE A 16 42.15 26.42 -5.65
C PHE A 16 42.02 24.90 -5.41
N SER A 17 41.58 24.51 -4.21
CA SER A 17 41.36 23.12 -3.82
C SER A 17 40.29 22.46 -4.68
N SER A 18 39.12 23.12 -4.80
CA SER A 18 38.00 22.65 -5.63
C SER A 18 38.39 22.44 -7.10
N MET A 19 39.22 23.34 -7.65
CA MET A 19 39.76 23.24 -9.00
C MET A 19 40.75 22.09 -9.19
N VAL A 20 41.59 21.78 -8.19
CA VAL A 20 42.52 20.64 -8.24
C VAL A 20 41.75 19.32 -8.22
N VAL A 21 40.75 19.20 -7.36
CA VAL A 21 39.84 18.03 -7.32
C VAL A 21 39.15 17.86 -8.67
N GLY A 22 38.52 18.93 -9.17
CA GLY A 22 37.83 18.91 -10.46
C GLY A 22 38.73 18.55 -11.63
N ARG A 23 39.97 19.07 -11.67
CA ARG A 23 40.96 18.72 -12.70
C ARG A 23 41.37 17.26 -12.61
N THR A 24 41.55 16.73 -11.40
CA THR A 24 41.91 15.32 -11.18
C THR A 24 40.81 14.38 -11.71
N LEU A 25 39.55 14.68 -11.41
CA LEU A 25 38.39 13.92 -11.89
C LEU A 25 38.27 13.99 -13.43
N ARG A 26 38.39 15.19 -14.01
CA ARG A 26 38.33 15.36 -15.47
C ARG A 26 39.47 14.64 -16.19
N ASN A 27 40.69 14.68 -15.64
CA ASN A 27 41.82 13.94 -16.20
C ASN A 27 41.62 12.41 -16.14
N ALA A 28 40.87 11.92 -15.15
CA ALA A 28 40.48 10.51 -15.08
C ALA A 28 39.32 10.16 -16.03
N GLY A 29 38.75 11.14 -16.73
CA GLY A 29 37.73 10.95 -17.77
C GLY A 29 36.30 11.26 -17.36
N TYR A 30 36.05 11.68 -16.11
CA TYR A 30 34.72 12.07 -15.65
C TYR A 30 34.25 13.36 -16.32
N ARG A 31 33.06 13.33 -16.92
CA ARG A 31 32.51 14.43 -17.71
C ARG A 31 31.53 15.29 -16.92
N ASP A 32 30.74 14.67 -16.04
CA ASP A 32 29.72 15.35 -15.25
C ASP A 32 30.25 15.75 -13.87
N VAL A 33 31.18 16.72 -13.86
CA VAL A 33 31.78 17.26 -12.63
C VAL A 33 31.33 18.70 -12.42
N ARG A 34 30.45 18.91 -11.44
CA ARG A 34 29.99 20.22 -10.95
C ARG A 34 30.85 20.67 -9.78
N ILE A 35 31.19 21.95 -9.73
CA ILE A 35 32.02 22.54 -8.66
C ILE A 35 31.33 23.78 -8.15
N VAL A 36 31.16 23.87 -6.84
CA VAL A 36 30.63 25.04 -6.13
C VAL A 36 31.55 25.35 -4.94
N ASN A 37 31.45 26.57 -4.41
CA ASN A 37 32.38 27.05 -3.37
C ASN A 37 31.67 27.40 -2.05
N ASN A 38 30.44 26.91 -1.86
CA ASN A 38 29.67 27.06 -0.64
C ASN A 38 28.57 25.98 -0.59
N ALA A 39 28.16 25.61 0.62
CA ALA A 39 27.17 24.56 0.84
C ALA A 39 25.73 24.92 0.38
N PRO A 40 25.23 26.17 0.54
CA PRO A 40 23.89 26.53 0.06
C PRO A 40 23.70 26.34 -1.46
N GLU A 41 24.70 26.72 -2.26
CA GLU A 41 24.70 26.51 -3.71
C GLU A 41 24.75 25.01 -4.05
N ALA A 42 25.46 24.20 -3.25
CA ALA A 42 25.49 22.76 -3.41
C ALA A 42 24.09 22.14 -3.25
N LEU A 43 23.37 22.50 -2.19
CA LEU A 43 22.00 22.02 -1.93
C LEU A 43 21.03 22.41 -3.05
N GLN A 44 21.13 23.63 -3.57
CA GLN A 44 20.31 24.06 -4.72
C GLN A 44 20.59 23.23 -5.97
N LEU A 45 21.87 22.91 -6.25
CA LEU A 45 22.23 22.08 -7.40
C LEU A 45 21.80 20.62 -7.25
N ILE A 46 21.82 20.07 -6.03
CA ILE A 46 21.35 18.71 -5.74
C ILE A 46 19.84 18.63 -5.94
N GLU A 47 19.08 19.62 -5.46
CA GLU A 47 17.63 19.71 -5.64
C GLU A 47 17.23 19.80 -7.12
N GLN A 48 17.96 20.61 -7.91
CA GLN A 48 17.70 20.72 -9.35
C GLN A 48 18.06 19.44 -10.11
N ARG A 49 19.17 18.80 -9.74
CA ARG A 49 19.64 17.58 -10.39
C ARG A 49 20.42 16.71 -9.39
N PRO A 50 19.89 15.52 -9.04
CA PRO A 50 20.54 14.60 -8.12
C PRO A 50 22.00 14.31 -8.49
N VAL A 51 22.80 14.04 -7.47
CA VAL A 51 24.21 13.69 -7.57
C VAL A 51 24.40 12.23 -7.17
N SER A 52 25.37 11.53 -7.74
CA SER A 52 25.71 10.18 -7.27
C SER A 52 26.83 10.22 -6.25
N VAL A 53 27.74 11.20 -6.37
CA VAL A 53 28.84 11.39 -5.43
C VAL A 53 28.98 12.86 -5.07
N LEU A 54 29.03 13.15 -3.78
CA LEU A 54 29.36 14.45 -3.21
C LEU A 54 30.76 14.37 -2.60
N ILE A 55 31.63 15.29 -3.00
CA ILE A 55 32.94 15.51 -2.38
C ILE A 55 32.87 16.88 -1.73
N ALA A 56 32.92 16.94 -0.40
CA ALA A 56 32.83 18.19 0.34
C ALA A 56 34.06 18.42 1.21
N ASP A 57 34.52 19.67 1.33
CA ASP A 57 35.45 20.03 2.38
C ASP A 57 34.76 19.91 3.75
N TRP A 58 35.49 19.39 4.72
CA TRP A 58 34.99 19.30 6.08
C TRP A 58 34.75 20.69 6.66
N LEU A 59 35.73 21.58 6.54
CA LEU A 59 35.72 22.89 7.18
C LEU A 59 35.37 23.96 6.15
N MET A 60 34.14 24.46 6.20
CA MET A 60 33.68 25.56 5.37
C MET A 60 33.02 26.64 6.22
N PRO A 61 33.03 27.91 5.79
CA PRO A 61 32.27 28.98 6.44
C PRO A 61 30.77 28.72 6.40
N GLU A 62 30.05 29.19 7.42
CA GLU A 62 28.59 29.17 7.57
C GLU A 62 27.96 27.78 7.77
N MET A 63 28.29 26.82 6.91
CA MET A 63 27.81 25.44 6.98
C MET A 63 28.96 24.49 6.66
N ASP A 64 29.29 23.62 7.62
CA ASP A 64 30.39 22.69 7.46
C ASP A 64 30.00 21.44 6.62
N GLY A 65 30.98 20.60 6.30
CA GLY A 65 30.74 19.41 5.48
C GLY A 65 29.82 18.38 6.14
N LEU A 66 29.75 18.34 7.48
CA LEU A 66 28.85 17.44 8.20
C LEU A 66 27.41 17.96 8.16
N GLU A 67 27.21 19.25 8.40
CA GLU A 67 25.89 19.88 8.29
C GLU A 67 25.35 19.79 6.87
N LEU A 68 26.21 19.96 5.85
CA LEU A 68 25.84 19.71 4.46
C LEU A 68 25.43 18.24 4.25
N THR A 69 26.15 17.29 4.84
CA THR A 69 25.82 15.86 4.76
C THR A 69 24.43 15.59 5.35
N ASP A 70 24.13 16.14 6.52
CA ASP A 70 22.81 15.99 7.16
C ASP A 70 21.68 16.48 6.25
N GLN A 71 21.86 17.63 5.60
CA GLN A 71 20.88 18.19 4.65
C GLN A 71 20.73 17.33 3.39
N VAL A 72 21.83 16.81 2.85
CA VAL A 72 21.81 15.91 1.70
C VAL A 72 21.10 14.60 2.02
N ARG A 73 21.30 14.05 3.22
CA ARG A 73 20.58 12.85 3.67
C ARG A 73 19.07 13.07 3.76
N GLN A 74 18.64 14.24 4.22
CA GLN A 74 17.21 14.59 4.23
C GLN A 74 16.63 14.71 2.82
N GLN A 75 17.37 15.32 1.88
CA GLN A 75 16.94 15.40 0.47
C GLN A 75 16.92 14.03 -0.20
N ASP A 76 17.91 13.18 0.07
CA ASP A 76 18.00 11.80 -0.42
C ASP A 76 16.78 10.98 0.03
N GLU A 77 16.39 11.07 1.31
CA GLU A 77 15.22 10.38 1.86
C GLU A 77 13.92 10.84 1.18
N GLN A 78 13.73 12.16 1.00
CA GLN A 78 12.55 12.72 0.35
C GLN A 78 12.43 12.32 -1.13
N ASN A 79 13.56 12.24 -1.82
CA ASN A 79 13.61 11.95 -3.26
C ASN A 79 13.80 10.46 -3.57
N ASN A 80 13.86 9.60 -2.55
CA ASN A 80 14.15 8.18 -2.69
C ASN A 80 15.42 7.92 -3.52
N HIS A 81 16.47 8.65 -3.17
CA HIS A 81 17.77 8.65 -3.83
C HIS A 81 18.87 8.47 -2.78
N TYR A 82 20.07 8.09 -3.21
CA TYR A 82 21.23 7.98 -2.35
C TYR A 82 22.44 8.60 -3.02
N THR A 83 23.06 9.51 -2.29
CA THR A 83 24.30 10.20 -2.65
C THR A 83 25.46 9.65 -1.83
N TYR A 84 26.54 9.21 -2.47
CA TYR A 84 27.75 8.82 -1.73
C TYR A 84 28.53 10.07 -1.30
N VAL A 85 28.77 10.26 -0.01
CA VAL A 85 29.40 11.47 0.53
C VAL A 85 30.82 11.19 0.99
N ILE A 86 31.77 11.93 0.41
CA ILE A 86 33.20 11.88 0.72
C ILE A 86 33.61 13.23 1.33
N LEU A 87 34.14 13.21 2.55
CA LEU A 87 34.70 14.41 3.16
C LEU A 87 36.20 14.53 2.93
N LEU A 88 36.65 15.71 2.48
CA LEU A 88 38.05 16.08 2.44
C LEU A 88 38.44 16.70 3.78
N THR A 89 39.45 16.15 4.44
CA THR A 89 39.85 16.61 5.78
C THR A 89 41.36 16.83 5.89
N ALA A 90 41.75 17.79 6.73
CA ALA A 90 43.11 17.95 7.21
C ALA A 90 43.28 17.43 8.67
N ARG A 91 42.21 16.93 9.29
CA ARG A 91 42.19 16.48 10.70
C ARG A 91 42.49 14.99 10.81
N GLU A 92 43.45 14.62 11.66
CA GLU A 92 43.83 13.21 11.93
C GLU A 92 43.14 12.59 13.15
N SER A 93 42.24 13.31 13.84
CA SER A 93 41.58 12.80 15.06
C SER A 93 40.57 11.71 14.75
N VAL A 94 40.76 10.52 15.33
CA VAL A 94 39.91 9.33 15.16
C VAL A 94 38.48 9.59 15.66
N GLU A 95 38.31 10.38 16.72
CA GLU A 95 37.02 10.69 17.32
C GLU A 95 36.14 11.49 16.37
N ALA A 96 36.71 12.49 15.68
CA ALA A 96 35.97 13.26 14.69
C ALA A 96 35.54 12.39 13.50
N LEU A 97 36.39 11.45 13.07
CA LEU A 97 36.05 10.54 11.97
C LEU A 97 34.88 9.61 12.34
N SER A 98 34.83 9.13 13.59
CA SER A 98 33.68 8.35 14.07
C SER A 98 32.38 9.15 13.99
N GLU A 99 32.41 10.39 14.45
CA GLU A 99 31.24 11.30 14.40
C GLU A 99 30.75 11.53 12.96
N ALA A 100 31.66 11.63 11.99
CA ALA A 100 31.28 11.74 10.57
C ALA A 100 30.47 10.55 10.07
N PHE A 101 30.91 9.32 10.38
CA PHE A 101 30.18 8.12 9.98
C PHE A 101 28.81 8.04 10.64
N ASP A 102 28.70 8.44 11.91
CA ASP A 102 27.42 8.48 12.63
C ASP A 102 26.44 9.49 12.01
N ARG A 103 26.94 10.55 11.36
CA ARG A 103 26.17 11.51 10.56
C ARG A 103 25.91 11.09 9.12
N GLY A 104 26.28 9.86 8.77
CA GLY A 104 25.99 9.30 7.46
C GLY A 104 26.97 9.71 6.37
N VAL A 105 28.18 10.17 6.70
CA VAL A 105 29.29 10.26 5.74
C VAL A 105 29.72 8.86 5.35
N ASP A 106 29.99 8.61 4.07
CA ASP A 106 30.35 7.27 3.59
C ASP A 106 31.86 7.04 3.55
N ASP A 107 32.64 8.10 3.35
CA ASP A 107 34.09 8.03 3.28
C ASP A 107 34.76 9.37 3.60
N PHE A 108 36.07 9.33 3.87
CA PHE A 108 36.89 10.52 4.02
C PHE A 108 38.25 10.36 3.35
N ILE A 109 38.82 11.50 2.93
CA ILE A 109 40.13 11.57 2.28
C ILE A 109 40.95 12.66 2.94
N TYR A 110 42.14 12.30 3.40
CA TYR A 110 43.11 13.29 3.84
C TYR A 110 43.58 14.14 2.65
N LYS A 111 43.52 15.46 2.79
CA LYS A 111 43.95 16.40 1.74
C LYS A 111 45.38 16.14 1.26
N SER A 112 46.27 15.69 2.16
CA SER A 112 47.66 15.29 1.84
C SER A 112 47.76 14.09 0.89
N ASP A 113 46.82 13.15 0.95
CA ASP A 113 46.80 11.91 0.15
C ASP A 113 45.78 11.93 -1.00
N MET A 114 45.07 13.05 -1.18
CA MET A 114 43.98 13.21 -2.14
C MET A 114 44.35 12.73 -3.54
N THR A 115 45.51 13.14 -4.07
CA THR A 115 45.94 12.78 -5.43
C THR A 115 46.09 11.28 -5.64
N LYS A 116 46.41 10.51 -4.59
CA LYS A 116 46.60 9.06 -4.65
C LYS A 116 45.29 8.30 -4.44
N GLN A 117 44.43 8.80 -3.55
CA GLN A 117 43.26 8.05 -3.08
C GLN A 117 41.94 8.43 -3.77
N LEU A 118 41.84 9.64 -4.33
CA LEU A 118 40.57 10.15 -4.86
C LEU A 118 39.97 9.21 -5.91
N ILE A 119 40.70 8.89 -6.97
CA ILE A 119 40.17 8.08 -8.08
C ILE A 119 39.75 6.66 -7.62
N PRO A 120 40.57 5.90 -6.87
CA PRO A 120 40.14 4.61 -6.31
C PRO A 120 38.87 4.70 -5.46
N ARG A 121 38.72 5.75 -4.65
CA ARG A 121 37.54 5.95 -3.80
C ARG A 121 36.30 6.33 -4.60
N ILE A 122 36.44 7.15 -5.65
CA ILE A 122 35.33 7.44 -6.57
C ILE A 122 34.85 6.17 -7.28
N PHE A 123 35.75 5.25 -7.64
CA PHE A 123 35.32 3.95 -8.19
C PHE A 123 34.56 3.08 -7.19
N ALA A 124 34.88 3.15 -5.90
CA ALA A 124 34.13 2.47 -4.86
C ALA A 124 32.76 3.13 -4.65
N ALA A 125 32.75 4.47 -4.57
CA ALA A 125 31.56 5.30 -4.45
C ALA A 125 30.56 5.05 -5.59
N ASP A 126 31.02 5.04 -6.84
CA ASP A 126 30.21 4.74 -8.04
C ASP A 126 29.45 3.42 -7.88
N ARG A 127 30.16 2.34 -7.52
CA ARG A 127 29.55 1.02 -7.32
C ARG A 127 28.55 0.98 -6.17
N MET A 128 28.84 1.67 -5.07
CA MET A 128 27.96 1.70 -3.90
C MET A 128 26.71 2.52 -4.17
N ALA A 129 26.87 3.72 -4.75
CA ALA A 129 25.78 4.58 -5.14
C ALA A 129 24.87 3.93 -6.19
N ASP A 130 25.43 3.32 -7.23
CA ASP A 130 24.65 2.62 -8.26
C ASP A 130 23.86 1.46 -7.68
N ARG A 131 24.48 0.64 -6.82
CA ARG A 131 23.81 -0.49 -6.17
C ARG A 131 22.67 -0.02 -5.26
N GLN A 132 22.91 0.99 -4.43
CA GLN A 132 21.90 1.51 -3.51
C GLN A 132 20.73 2.14 -4.26
N ASN A 133 21.01 2.98 -5.27
CA ASN A 133 19.97 3.59 -6.10
C ASN A 133 19.20 2.57 -6.95
N THR A 134 19.85 1.49 -7.38
CA THR A 134 19.18 0.38 -8.05
C THR A 134 18.25 -0.38 -7.11
N LEU A 135 18.65 -0.59 -5.86
CA LEU A 135 17.79 -1.20 -4.83
C LEU A 135 16.59 -0.31 -4.51
N LEU A 136 16.79 1.00 -4.35
CA LEU A 136 15.70 1.96 -4.11
C LEU A 136 14.68 1.94 -5.25
N ARG A 137 15.15 2.00 -6.51
CA ARG A 137 14.28 1.90 -7.70
C ARG A 137 13.53 0.58 -7.78
N ALA A 138 14.20 -0.54 -7.52
CA ALA A 138 13.56 -1.86 -7.53
C ALA A 138 12.48 -1.97 -6.44
N ASN A 139 12.73 -1.42 -5.26
CA ASN A 139 11.76 -1.41 -4.17
C ASN A 139 10.51 -0.58 -4.52
N SER A 140 10.68 0.62 -5.08
CA SER A 140 9.56 1.44 -5.54
C SER A 140 8.69 0.72 -6.57
N LEU A 141 9.31 0.07 -7.56
CA LEU A 141 8.60 -0.74 -8.56
C LEU A 141 7.87 -1.93 -7.95
N LEU A 142 8.46 -2.59 -6.95
CA LEU A 142 7.79 -3.70 -6.23
C LEU A 142 6.56 -3.21 -5.45
N ILE A 143 6.66 -2.07 -4.79
CA ILE A 143 5.52 -1.46 -4.07
C ILE A 143 4.40 -1.12 -5.05
N GLU A 144 4.73 -0.52 -6.19
CA GLU A 144 3.75 -0.20 -7.24
C GLU A 144 3.07 -1.46 -7.79
N ASN A 145 3.85 -2.48 -8.19
CA ASN A 145 3.31 -3.75 -8.67
C ASN A 145 2.41 -4.43 -7.62
N ASN A 146 2.80 -4.43 -6.34
CA ASN A 146 1.96 -4.99 -5.29
C ASN A 146 0.64 -4.24 -5.15
N ARG A 147 0.66 -2.89 -5.21
CA ARG A 147 -0.56 -2.09 -5.19
C ARG A 147 -1.46 -2.40 -6.39
N GLU A 148 -0.90 -2.58 -7.58
CA GLU A 148 -1.65 -2.97 -8.76
C GLU A 148 -2.28 -4.36 -8.62
N LEU A 149 -1.53 -5.34 -8.12
CA LEU A 149 -2.03 -6.69 -7.85
C LEU A 149 -3.12 -6.69 -6.78
N GLU A 150 -2.95 -5.93 -5.71
CA GLU A 150 -3.99 -5.74 -4.69
C GLU A 150 -5.24 -5.07 -5.28
N SER A 151 -5.08 -4.11 -6.19
CA SER A 151 -6.19 -3.44 -6.86
C SER A 151 -6.98 -4.38 -7.78
N THR A 152 -6.32 -5.38 -8.37
CA THR A 152 -6.94 -6.39 -9.24
C THR A 152 -7.45 -7.61 -8.47
N ASN A 153 -7.07 -7.74 -7.20
CA ASN A 153 -7.54 -8.82 -6.37
C ASN A 153 -9.06 -8.74 -6.25
N ILE A 154 -9.74 -9.82 -6.66
CA ILE A 154 -11.19 -10.00 -6.53
C ILE A 154 -11.55 -10.94 -5.38
N ILE A 155 -10.54 -11.50 -4.69
CA ILE A 155 -10.68 -12.54 -3.68
C ILE A 155 -10.24 -12.02 -2.31
N ASP A 156 -10.99 -12.34 -1.27
CA ASP A 156 -10.60 -12.21 0.13
C ASP A 156 -9.60 -13.31 0.49
N LEU A 157 -8.36 -12.92 0.82
CA LEU A 157 -7.26 -13.86 1.04
C LEU A 157 -7.47 -14.78 2.25
N GLU A 158 -8.28 -14.36 3.23
CA GLU A 158 -8.57 -15.16 4.42
C GLU A 158 -9.60 -16.26 4.12
N THR A 159 -10.73 -15.91 3.49
CA THR A 159 -11.84 -16.85 3.28
C THR A 159 -11.84 -17.54 1.93
N GLY A 160 -11.12 -17.00 0.94
CA GLY A 160 -11.19 -17.43 -0.47
C GLY A 160 -12.48 -17.04 -1.17
N LEU A 161 -13.37 -16.26 -0.53
CA LEU A 161 -14.56 -15.69 -1.16
C LEU A 161 -14.19 -14.49 -2.02
N CYS A 162 -15.13 -13.99 -2.83
CA CYS A 162 -14.92 -12.72 -3.51
C CYS A 162 -14.86 -11.56 -2.49
N ASN A 163 -14.16 -10.48 -2.79
CA ASN A 163 -14.09 -9.31 -1.92
C ASN A 163 -15.22 -8.30 -2.20
N THR A 164 -15.28 -7.23 -1.40
CA THR A 164 -16.26 -6.14 -1.54
C THR A 164 -16.24 -5.50 -2.92
N LYS A 165 -15.04 -5.31 -3.51
CA LYS A 165 -14.89 -4.69 -4.84
C LYS A 165 -15.59 -5.52 -5.90
N TYR A 166 -15.31 -6.82 -5.96
CA TYR A 166 -15.98 -7.74 -6.88
C TYR A 166 -17.49 -7.77 -6.65
N GLY A 167 -17.93 -7.78 -5.38
CA GLY A 167 -19.34 -7.70 -5.03
C GLY A 167 -20.03 -6.47 -5.62
N ARG A 168 -19.45 -5.28 -5.48
CA ARG A 168 -19.99 -4.04 -6.06
C ARG A 168 -20.05 -4.07 -7.58
N GLU A 169 -18.98 -4.54 -8.24
CA GLU A 169 -18.96 -4.69 -9.70
C GLU A 169 -20.05 -5.66 -10.19
N ARG A 170 -20.22 -6.79 -9.49
CA ARG A 170 -21.25 -7.79 -9.82
C ARG A 170 -22.65 -7.23 -9.61
N LEU A 171 -22.89 -6.54 -8.50
CA LEU A 171 -24.18 -5.89 -8.22
C LEU A 171 -24.51 -4.84 -9.29
N THR A 172 -23.53 -4.04 -9.72
CA THR A 172 -23.72 -3.05 -10.81
C THR A 172 -24.19 -3.73 -12.10
N LYS A 173 -23.52 -4.83 -12.47
CA LYS A 173 -23.88 -5.61 -13.66
C LYS A 173 -25.30 -6.18 -13.53
N MET A 174 -25.69 -6.69 -12.36
CA MET A 174 -27.03 -7.22 -12.14
C MET A 174 -28.12 -6.14 -12.17
N LEU A 175 -27.87 -4.98 -11.54
CA LEU A 175 -28.80 -3.84 -11.56
C LEU A 175 -29.06 -3.35 -12.99
N ARG A 176 -27.99 -3.13 -13.79
CA ARG A 176 -28.11 -2.78 -15.21
C ARG A 176 -28.80 -3.86 -16.05
N HIS A 177 -28.60 -5.13 -15.70
CA HIS A 177 -29.27 -6.23 -16.36
C HIS A 177 -30.77 -6.25 -16.07
N ALA A 178 -31.15 -6.06 -14.80
CA ALA A 178 -32.54 -5.97 -14.39
C ALA A 178 -33.25 -4.76 -15.04
N GLU A 179 -32.58 -3.61 -15.11
CA GLU A 179 -33.08 -2.41 -15.79
C GLU A 179 -33.33 -2.64 -17.29
N SER A 180 -32.37 -3.25 -17.99
CA SER A 180 -32.45 -3.41 -19.45
C SER A 180 -33.37 -4.55 -19.92
N ARG A 181 -33.55 -5.61 -19.13
CA ARG A 181 -34.29 -6.83 -19.53
C ARG A 181 -35.46 -7.18 -18.62
N GLY A 182 -35.73 -6.37 -17.60
CA GLY A 182 -36.65 -6.71 -16.54
C GLY A 182 -36.06 -7.70 -15.53
N GLY A 183 -36.83 -7.97 -14.47
CA GLY A 183 -36.45 -8.85 -13.36
C GLY A 183 -36.06 -8.09 -12.11
N CYS A 184 -35.40 -8.78 -11.19
CA CYS A 184 -35.07 -8.30 -9.86
C CYS A 184 -33.64 -8.68 -9.46
N SER A 185 -32.90 -7.69 -8.99
CA SER A 185 -31.60 -7.88 -8.36
C SER A 185 -31.76 -8.02 -6.85
N ALA A 186 -31.19 -9.08 -6.30
CA ALA A 186 -31.18 -9.34 -4.86
C ALA A 186 -29.78 -9.06 -4.30
N TYR A 187 -29.71 -8.23 -3.28
CA TYR A 187 -28.54 -8.04 -2.43
C TYR A 187 -28.89 -8.50 -1.02
N VAL A 188 -28.35 -9.64 -0.61
CA VAL A 188 -28.58 -10.20 0.72
C VAL A 188 -27.33 -9.96 1.56
N LEU A 189 -27.48 -9.19 2.64
CA LEU A 189 -26.41 -8.97 3.60
C LEU A 189 -26.60 -9.90 4.79
N CYS A 190 -25.58 -10.69 5.09
CA CYS A 190 -25.52 -11.59 6.23
C CYS A 190 -24.45 -11.08 7.19
N GLY A 191 -24.83 -10.79 8.43
CA GLY A 191 -23.90 -10.33 9.45
C GLY A 191 -23.90 -11.26 10.67
N ILE A 192 -22.73 -11.48 11.28
CA ILE A 192 -22.61 -12.26 12.50
C ILE A 192 -22.68 -11.33 13.71
N ARG A 193 -23.79 -11.40 14.45
CA ARG A 193 -24.12 -10.55 15.60
C ARG A 193 -23.13 -10.75 16.75
N ASN A 194 -22.87 -12.00 17.12
CA ASN A 194 -22.01 -12.34 18.27
C ASN A 194 -20.50 -12.29 17.95
N TRP A 195 -20.10 -11.73 16.79
CA TRP A 195 -18.69 -11.74 16.35
C TRP A 195 -17.73 -11.05 17.32
N GLN A 196 -18.09 -9.87 17.84
CA GLN A 196 -17.22 -9.11 18.73
C GLN A 196 -17.07 -9.80 20.11
N GLU A 197 -18.09 -10.53 20.55
CA GLU A 197 -18.02 -11.36 21.75
C GLU A 197 -17.08 -12.54 21.54
N LEU A 198 -17.19 -13.22 20.39
CA LEU A 198 -16.30 -14.33 20.01
C LEU A 198 -14.84 -13.87 19.89
N LYS A 199 -14.60 -12.70 19.29
CA LYS A 199 -13.26 -12.09 19.15
C LYS A 199 -12.60 -11.80 20.51
N ARG A 200 -13.40 -11.57 21.55
CA ARG A 200 -12.91 -11.35 22.93
C ARG A 200 -12.59 -12.65 23.65
N LYS A 201 -13.34 -13.71 23.36
CA LYS A 201 -13.23 -15.03 24.02
C LYS A 201 -12.17 -15.93 23.38
N HIS A 202 -11.82 -15.72 22.12
CA HIS A 202 -10.98 -16.61 21.34
C HIS A 202 -9.78 -15.90 20.69
N PRO A 203 -8.65 -16.62 20.48
CA PRO A 203 -7.48 -16.06 19.81
C PRO A 203 -7.75 -15.80 18.32
N PRO A 204 -6.93 -14.96 17.66
CA PRO A 204 -7.11 -14.61 16.24
C PRO A 204 -7.14 -15.83 15.30
N THR A 205 -6.39 -16.89 15.61
CA THR A 205 -6.35 -18.13 14.82
C THR A 205 -7.73 -18.80 14.74
N VAL A 206 -8.42 -18.92 15.88
CA VAL A 206 -9.77 -19.51 15.95
C VAL A 206 -10.80 -18.63 15.24
N MET A 207 -10.64 -17.31 15.29
CA MET A 207 -11.50 -16.37 14.54
C MET A 207 -11.34 -16.53 13.03
N SER A 208 -10.11 -16.76 12.55
CA SER A 208 -9.83 -17.04 11.15
C SER A 208 -10.44 -18.36 10.69
N GLU A 209 -10.30 -19.42 11.50
CA GLU A 209 -10.98 -20.70 11.26
C GLU A 209 -12.51 -20.54 11.20
N LEU A 210 -13.07 -19.69 12.06
CA LEU A 210 -14.50 -19.40 12.07
C LEU A 210 -14.94 -18.68 10.80
N ALA A 211 -14.20 -17.66 10.35
CA ALA A 211 -14.46 -16.95 9.10
C ALA A 211 -14.43 -17.91 7.89
N ILE A 212 -13.38 -18.74 7.79
CA ILE A 212 -13.24 -19.77 6.75
C ILE A 212 -14.39 -20.78 6.83
N GLY A 213 -14.78 -21.18 8.04
CA GLY A 213 -15.89 -22.09 8.27
C GLY A 213 -17.25 -21.53 7.81
N ILE A 214 -17.52 -20.25 8.13
CA ILE A 214 -18.72 -19.54 7.65
C ILE A 214 -18.71 -19.47 6.12
N ALA A 215 -17.58 -19.06 5.54
CA ALA A 215 -17.43 -18.94 4.09
C ALA A 215 -17.69 -20.26 3.35
N ARG A 216 -17.08 -21.36 3.80
CA ARG A 216 -17.31 -22.70 3.25
C ARG A 216 -18.77 -23.14 3.38
N ARG A 217 -19.41 -22.82 4.50
CA ARG A 217 -20.82 -23.17 4.69
C ARG A 217 -21.70 -22.37 3.74
N LEU A 218 -21.51 -21.06 3.67
CA LEU A 218 -22.23 -20.17 2.76
C LEU A 218 -22.07 -20.62 1.31
N SER A 219 -20.85 -20.98 0.87
CA SER A 219 -20.62 -21.40 -0.52
C SER A 219 -21.36 -22.69 -0.90
N THR A 220 -21.57 -23.61 0.05
CA THR A 220 -22.42 -24.81 -0.18
C THR A 220 -23.92 -24.51 -0.20
N LEU A 221 -24.34 -23.38 0.37
CA LEU A 221 -25.74 -22.99 0.54
C LEU A 221 -26.21 -21.96 -0.49
N ILE A 222 -25.37 -21.52 -1.42
CA ILE A 222 -25.76 -20.62 -2.52
C ILE A 222 -25.80 -21.39 -3.84
N ARG A 223 -26.34 -20.79 -4.90
CA ARG A 223 -26.27 -21.38 -6.25
C ARG A 223 -24.95 -20.97 -6.91
N PRO A 224 -24.38 -21.77 -7.83
CA PRO A 224 -23.13 -21.42 -8.52
C PRO A 224 -23.18 -20.11 -9.34
N ILE A 225 -24.38 -19.69 -9.74
CA ILE A 225 -24.65 -18.43 -10.47
C ILE A 225 -24.60 -17.21 -9.56
N ASP A 226 -24.93 -17.40 -8.27
CA ASP A 226 -24.99 -16.32 -7.29
C ASP A 226 -23.56 -15.99 -6.84
N ALA A 227 -23.27 -14.70 -6.67
CA ALA A 227 -21.96 -14.29 -6.15
C ALA A 227 -22.03 -14.19 -4.62
N LEU A 228 -21.03 -14.76 -3.95
CA LEU A 228 -20.83 -14.64 -2.51
C LEU A 228 -19.53 -13.92 -2.23
N CYS A 229 -19.64 -12.82 -1.49
CA CYS A 229 -18.54 -11.92 -1.20
C CYS A 229 -18.41 -11.70 0.31
N ARG A 230 -17.18 -11.54 0.80
CA ARG A 230 -16.95 -10.98 2.13
C ARG A 230 -16.86 -9.46 2.01
N VAL A 231 -17.73 -8.77 2.73
CA VAL A 231 -17.85 -7.30 2.65
C VAL A 231 -17.32 -6.57 3.89
N GLY A 232 -17.10 -7.31 4.98
CA GLY A 232 -16.43 -6.83 6.19
C GLY A 232 -15.99 -7.98 7.08
N ASP A 233 -15.43 -7.67 8.25
CA ASP A 233 -14.90 -8.66 9.21
C ASP A 233 -15.92 -9.76 9.54
N ASN A 234 -17.17 -9.36 9.79
CA ASN A 234 -18.29 -10.21 10.20
C ASN A 234 -19.47 -10.19 9.22
N GLN A 235 -19.27 -9.64 8.01
CA GLN A 235 -20.35 -9.41 7.04
C GLN A 235 -20.04 -10.09 5.70
N PHE A 236 -21.04 -10.76 5.17
CA PHE A 236 -21.02 -11.49 3.90
C PHE A 236 -22.20 -11.03 3.05
N ALA A 237 -21.96 -10.77 1.77
CA ALA A 237 -23.00 -10.38 0.83
C ALA A 237 -23.23 -11.48 -0.20
N ILE A 238 -24.49 -11.76 -0.49
CA ILE A 238 -24.91 -12.63 -1.59
C ILE A 238 -25.62 -11.78 -2.61
N ILE A 239 -25.18 -11.88 -3.86
CA ILE A 239 -25.73 -11.13 -4.99
C ILE A 239 -26.31 -12.13 -5.97
N ALA A 240 -27.61 -12.03 -6.21
CA ALA A 240 -28.35 -12.91 -7.10
C ALA A 240 -29.25 -12.13 -8.03
N TYR A 241 -29.62 -12.75 -9.15
CA TYR A 241 -30.57 -12.20 -10.11
C TYR A 241 -31.74 -13.16 -10.28
N PHE A 242 -32.95 -12.60 -10.27
CA PHE A 242 -34.19 -13.33 -10.49
C PHE A 242 -34.90 -12.74 -11.70
N PRO A 243 -35.28 -13.57 -12.70
CA PRO A 243 -36.07 -13.10 -13.83
C PRO A 243 -37.45 -12.54 -13.43
N ASN A 244 -38.04 -13.09 -12.35
CA ASN A 244 -39.32 -12.65 -11.80
C ASN A 244 -39.14 -12.06 -10.40
N SER A 245 -39.70 -10.86 -10.16
CA SER A 245 -39.62 -10.19 -8.85
C SER A 245 -40.27 -11.00 -7.73
N ASP A 246 -41.35 -11.73 -8.02
CA ASP A 246 -42.08 -12.56 -7.05
C ASP A 246 -41.25 -13.70 -6.46
N HIS A 247 -40.21 -14.14 -7.17
CA HIS A 247 -39.30 -15.19 -6.68
C HIS A 247 -38.18 -14.63 -5.79
N CYS A 248 -37.97 -13.31 -5.80
CA CYS A 248 -37.00 -12.62 -4.96
C CYS A 248 -37.63 -12.32 -3.59
N THR A 249 -37.71 -13.36 -2.75
CA THR A 249 -38.26 -13.24 -1.39
C THR A 249 -37.31 -13.80 -0.35
N THR A 250 -37.55 -13.48 0.92
CA THR A 250 -36.80 -14.05 2.05
C THR A 250 -36.90 -15.58 2.11
N THR A 251 -37.93 -16.19 1.52
CA THR A 251 -38.03 -17.65 1.44
C THR A 251 -36.97 -18.28 0.54
N ALA A 252 -36.56 -17.60 -0.54
CA ALA A 252 -35.56 -18.09 -1.48
C ALA A 252 -34.18 -18.28 -0.84
N PHE A 253 -33.85 -17.47 0.17
CA PHE A 253 -32.59 -17.55 0.91
C PHE A 253 -32.75 -18.13 2.32
N ARG A 254 -33.94 -18.63 2.71
CA ARG A 254 -34.18 -19.19 4.05
C ARG A 254 -33.23 -20.36 4.37
N ARG A 255 -32.92 -21.19 3.37
CA ARG A 255 -31.86 -22.22 3.44
C ARG A 255 -30.53 -21.70 3.96
N VAL A 256 -30.13 -20.51 3.52
CA VAL A 256 -28.86 -19.88 3.90
C VAL A 256 -28.93 -19.44 5.36
N PHE A 257 -29.99 -18.74 5.72
CA PHE A 257 -30.21 -18.26 7.09
C PHE A 257 -30.25 -19.41 8.11
N ASP A 258 -31.06 -20.43 7.84
CA ASP A 258 -31.19 -21.59 8.72
C ASP A 258 -29.87 -22.37 8.75
N GLY A 259 -29.21 -22.56 7.60
CA GLY A 259 -27.97 -23.31 7.50
C GLY A 259 -26.83 -22.72 8.33
N ILE A 260 -26.69 -21.38 8.37
CA ILE A 260 -25.69 -20.73 9.21
C ILE A 260 -26.02 -20.88 10.70
N ASN A 261 -27.27 -20.64 11.09
CA ASN A 261 -27.71 -20.61 12.49
C ASN A 261 -27.90 -22.01 13.12
N HIS A 262 -28.07 -23.07 12.32
CA HIS A 262 -28.49 -24.38 12.84
C HIS A 262 -27.37 -25.23 13.44
N LYS A 263 -26.14 -25.18 12.90
CA LYS A 263 -25.02 -26.04 13.34
C LYS A 263 -23.83 -25.23 13.84
N ALA A 264 -23.25 -25.62 14.97
CA ALA A 264 -21.97 -25.06 15.39
C ALA A 264 -20.87 -25.32 14.35
N LEU A 265 -19.93 -24.39 14.21
CA LEU A 265 -18.76 -24.51 13.36
C LEU A 265 -17.64 -25.19 14.15
N LYS A 266 -16.99 -26.17 13.53
CA LYS A 266 -15.85 -26.88 14.13
C LYS A 266 -14.60 -26.00 14.02
N THR A 267 -13.97 -25.71 15.15
CA THR A 267 -12.69 -25.01 15.26
C THR A 267 -11.75 -25.79 16.18
N THR A 268 -10.50 -25.35 16.27
CA THR A 268 -9.50 -25.89 17.19
C THR A 268 -9.91 -25.69 18.66
N ALA A 269 -10.74 -24.69 18.96
CA ALA A 269 -11.30 -24.46 20.30
C ALA A 269 -12.59 -25.25 20.58
N GLY A 270 -13.04 -26.09 19.65
CA GLY A 270 -14.25 -26.89 19.75
C GLY A 270 -15.35 -26.43 18.80
N TYR A 271 -16.61 -26.66 19.19
CA TYR A 271 -17.77 -26.30 18.38
C TYR A 271 -18.30 -24.93 18.81
N ILE A 272 -18.23 -23.94 17.92
CA ILE A 272 -18.66 -22.56 18.18
C ILE A 272 -19.91 -22.25 17.37
N SER A 273 -20.99 -21.84 18.04
CA SER A 273 -22.21 -21.37 17.38
C SER A 273 -22.13 -19.89 17.05
N VAL A 274 -22.60 -19.54 15.85
CA VAL A 274 -22.69 -18.15 15.38
C VAL A 274 -24.16 -17.73 15.31
N GLU A 275 -24.42 -16.48 15.61
CA GLU A 275 -25.75 -15.87 15.48
C GLU A 275 -25.74 -14.94 14.28
N ALA A 276 -26.30 -15.39 13.17
CA ALA A 276 -26.38 -14.62 11.93
C ALA A 276 -27.72 -13.88 11.81
N GLY A 277 -27.64 -12.57 11.55
CA GLY A 277 -28.74 -11.78 11.01
C GLY A 277 -28.62 -11.72 9.48
N MET A 278 -29.75 -11.73 8.78
CA MET A 278 -29.78 -11.56 7.33
C MET A 278 -30.84 -10.54 6.94
N VAL A 279 -30.57 -9.79 5.87
CA VAL A 279 -31.49 -8.83 5.28
C VAL A 279 -31.44 -8.93 3.76
N LEU A 280 -32.61 -8.94 3.13
CA LEU A 280 -32.77 -8.94 1.68
C LEU A 280 -33.09 -7.52 1.25
N CYS A 281 -32.19 -6.91 0.48
CA CYS A 281 -32.43 -5.67 -0.23
C CYS A 281 -32.68 -6.01 -1.70
N LYS A 282 -33.86 -5.66 -2.21
CA LYS A 282 -34.26 -5.97 -3.59
C LYS A 282 -34.43 -4.69 -4.41
N ALA A 283 -34.03 -4.75 -5.67
CA ALA A 283 -34.25 -3.70 -6.66
C ALA A 283 -34.84 -4.32 -7.92
N ASP A 284 -35.96 -3.81 -8.39
CA ASP A 284 -36.61 -4.25 -9.61
C ASP A 284 -36.62 -3.14 -10.66
N ALA A 285 -36.91 -3.51 -11.90
CA ALA A 285 -37.01 -2.55 -13.01
C ALA A 285 -38.20 -1.58 -12.87
N GLN A 286 -39.18 -1.90 -12.02
CA GLN A 286 -40.42 -1.12 -11.88
C GLN A 286 -40.25 0.06 -10.92
N ASN A 287 -39.46 -0.12 -9.86
CA ASN A 287 -39.24 0.89 -8.83
C ASN A 287 -38.06 1.81 -9.17
N GLY A 288 -37.21 1.42 -10.12
CA GLY A 288 -36.06 2.20 -10.60
C GLY A 288 -34.73 1.59 -10.16
N THR A 289 -33.64 2.02 -10.80
CA THR A 289 -32.29 1.50 -10.54
C THR A 289 -31.60 2.32 -9.44
N PRO A 290 -31.51 1.82 -8.19
CA PRO A 290 -30.84 2.53 -7.11
C PRO A 290 -29.32 2.59 -7.33
N SER A 291 -28.65 3.55 -6.69
CA SER A 291 -27.20 3.51 -6.56
C SER A 291 -26.76 2.31 -5.73
N ILE A 292 -25.55 1.80 -6.00
CA ILE A 292 -24.90 0.76 -5.18
C ILE A 292 -24.82 1.22 -3.72
N GLN A 293 -24.51 2.49 -3.49
CA GLN A 293 -24.37 3.05 -2.15
C GLN A 293 -25.69 3.04 -1.39
N ASP A 294 -26.81 3.27 -2.08
CA ASP A 294 -28.13 3.27 -1.47
C ASP A 294 -28.59 1.85 -1.14
N MET A 295 -28.30 0.89 -2.03
CA MET A 295 -28.51 -0.55 -1.78
C MET A 295 -27.73 -1.04 -0.55
N GLU A 296 -26.44 -0.71 -0.47
CA GLU A 296 -25.59 -1.09 0.67
C GLU A 296 -26.04 -0.41 1.96
N ARG A 297 -26.39 0.89 1.91
CA ARG A 297 -26.87 1.64 3.08
C ARG A 297 -28.18 1.07 3.61
N ALA A 298 -29.15 0.79 2.73
CA ALA A 298 -30.42 0.19 3.11
C ALA A 298 -30.24 -1.21 3.71
N ALA A 299 -29.32 -2.01 3.15
CA ALA A 299 -28.98 -3.31 3.71
C ALA A 299 -28.31 -3.19 5.09
N VAL A 300 -27.35 -2.29 5.28
CA VAL A 300 -26.73 -2.09 6.60
C VAL A 300 -27.76 -1.64 7.65
N GLN A 301 -28.67 -0.74 7.28
CA GLN A 301 -29.74 -0.30 8.18
C GLN A 301 -30.69 -1.45 8.53
N GLY A 302 -31.17 -2.21 7.55
CA GLY A 302 -32.06 -3.33 7.79
C GLY A 302 -31.40 -4.52 8.49
N LEU A 303 -30.07 -4.61 8.47
CA LEU A 303 -29.32 -5.60 9.25
C LEU A 303 -29.39 -5.31 10.75
N VAL A 304 -29.48 -4.04 11.16
CA VAL A 304 -29.70 -3.66 12.57
C VAL A 304 -31.04 -4.23 13.04
N ASP A 305 -32.10 -4.03 12.26
CA ASP A 305 -33.43 -4.59 12.55
C ASP A 305 -33.43 -6.12 12.57
N ALA A 306 -32.64 -6.76 11.69
CA ALA A 306 -32.48 -8.21 11.66
C ALA A 306 -31.79 -8.73 12.93
N TYR A 307 -30.81 -7.99 13.48
CA TYR A 307 -30.17 -8.34 14.73
C TYR A 307 -31.11 -8.27 15.93
N ASP A 308 -31.97 -7.25 15.97
CA ASP A 308 -32.93 -7.04 17.06
C ASP A 308 -34.06 -8.07 17.02
N THR A 309 -34.64 -8.29 15.83
CA THR A 309 -35.76 -9.21 15.65
C THR A 309 -35.36 -10.68 15.58
N ARG A 310 -34.07 -10.98 15.37
CA ARG A 310 -33.53 -12.33 15.12
C ARG A 310 -34.22 -13.04 13.96
N ARG A 311 -34.68 -12.27 12.97
CA ARG A 311 -35.38 -12.77 11.79
C ARG A 311 -34.68 -12.31 10.52
N PHE A 312 -34.96 -13.02 9.44
CA PHE A 312 -34.60 -12.57 8.11
C PHE A 312 -35.54 -11.44 7.69
N THR A 313 -35.03 -10.22 7.61
CA THR A 313 -35.78 -9.02 7.24
C THR A 313 -35.68 -8.72 5.75
N GLU A 314 -36.62 -7.93 5.25
CA GLU A 314 -36.63 -7.42 3.88
C GLU A 314 -36.63 -5.90 3.94
N THR A 315 -35.83 -5.27 3.07
CA THR A 315 -35.71 -3.82 2.96
C THR A 315 -35.68 -3.42 1.49
N ALA A 316 -35.96 -2.14 1.22
CA ALA A 316 -35.88 -1.55 -0.10
C ALA A 316 -34.99 -0.29 -0.03
N PRO A 317 -34.17 -0.02 -1.06
CA PRO A 317 -33.35 1.17 -1.11
C PRO A 317 -34.21 2.43 -1.30
N GLU A 318 -33.80 3.55 -0.71
CA GLU A 318 -34.37 4.84 -1.04
C GLU A 318 -33.90 5.24 -2.44
N ILE A 319 -34.85 5.39 -3.37
CA ILE A 319 -34.57 5.80 -4.74
C ILE A 319 -34.70 7.31 -4.77
N GLY A 320 -33.57 8.01 -4.90
CA GLY A 320 -33.58 9.46 -5.10
C GLY A 320 -34.41 9.78 -6.34
N ALA A 321 -35.48 10.55 -6.18
CA ALA A 321 -36.31 11.00 -7.29
C ALA A 321 -35.41 11.71 -8.32
N THR A 322 -35.16 11.07 -9.46
CA THR A 322 -34.64 11.76 -10.64
C THR A 322 -35.74 12.68 -11.13
N ALA A 323 -35.59 13.98 -10.83
CA ALA A 323 -36.24 15.06 -11.55
C ALA A 323 -35.64 15.21 -12.94
#